data_AF-E3MYF6-F1
#
_entry.id   AF-E3MYF6-F1
#
_cell.length_a   1.000
_cell.length_b   1.000
_cell.length_c   1.000
_cell.angle_alpha   90.00
_cell.angle_beta   90.00
_cell.angle_gamma   90.00
#
_symmetry.space_group_name_H-M   'P 1'
#
loop_
_entity.id
_entity.type
_entity.pdbx_description
1 polymer ?
#
loop_
_entity_poly.entity_id
_entity_poly.type
_entity_poly.pdbx_seq_one_letter_code
_entity_poly.pdbx_strand_id
1 'polypeptide(L)'
;MATGNRVPENFQTLSPIVKAPLSDTLSVPLSQQGRICGFFESQFYRCMEAYGAKMGRKYCDLEHRDYQECITGDKQKKRAEAISAQRRKLFLEGKLDSPFLDNHPEPGHFKTDHFQWNRIN
;
A
#
# COMPACT_ATOMS: atom_id res chain seq x y z
N MET A 1 -14.99 -6.90 -8.53
CA MET A 1 -14.97 -7.89 -7.43
C MET A 1 -13.58 -7.89 -6.82
N ALA A 2 -13.44 -7.51 -5.54
CA ALA A 2 -12.17 -7.41 -4.82
C ALA A 2 -11.75 -8.77 -4.22
N THR A 3 -11.72 -9.81 -5.06
CA THR A 3 -11.28 -11.15 -4.67
C THR A 3 -9.79 -11.27 -4.96
N GLY A 4 -8.92 -11.22 -3.95
CA GLY A 4 -7.52 -11.57 -4.23
C GLY A 4 -6.44 -11.44 -3.14
N ASN A 5 -6.60 -10.64 -2.08
CA ASN A 5 -5.48 -10.37 -1.16
C ASN A 5 -5.75 -10.79 0.30
N ARG A 6 -6.35 -11.97 0.51
CA ARG A 6 -6.40 -12.54 1.86
C ARG A 6 -5.00 -13.01 2.24
N VAL A 7 -4.62 -12.84 3.50
CA VAL A 7 -3.36 -13.37 4.03
C VAL A 7 -3.33 -14.89 3.76
N PRO A 8 -2.29 -15.42 3.09
CA PRO A 8 -2.26 -16.83 2.72
C PRO A 8 -2.29 -17.72 3.98
N GLU A 9 -2.87 -18.92 3.86
CA GLU A 9 -2.95 -19.83 5.02
C GLU A 9 -1.56 -20.19 5.55
N ASN A 10 -0.55 -20.21 4.69
CA ASN A 10 0.84 -20.49 5.05
C ASN A 10 1.63 -19.24 5.44
N PHE A 11 0.98 -18.11 5.75
CA PHE A 11 1.67 -16.90 6.20
C PHE A 11 2.27 -17.14 7.59
N GLN A 12 3.54 -17.52 7.61
CA GLN A 12 4.37 -17.51 8.79
C GLN A 12 5.04 -16.15 8.88
N THR A 13 4.78 -15.42 9.96
CA THR A 13 5.59 -14.24 10.31
C THR A 13 7.05 -14.73 10.38
N LEU A 14 7.94 -14.15 9.57
CA LEU A 14 9.36 -14.49 9.52
C LEU A 14 10.11 -14.01 10.77
N SER A 15 9.61 -14.34 11.96
CA SER A 15 10.37 -14.16 13.18
C SER A 15 11.49 -15.19 13.18
N PRO A 16 12.76 -14.78 13.34
CA PRO A 16 13.85 -15.73 13.42
C PRO A 16 13.63 -16.67 14.61
N ILE A 17 13.88 -17.97 14.40
CA ILE A 17 13.76 -19.00 15.45
C ILE A 17 14.65 -18.66 16.65
N VAL A 18 15.77 -17.98 16.41
CA VAL A 18 16.69 -17.46 17.42
C VAL A 18 16.78 -15.95 17.26
N LYS A 19 16.32 -15.20 18.26
CA LYS A 19 16.55 -13.75 18.36
C LYS A 19 18.00 -13.52 18.78
N ALA A 20 18.81 -13.04 17.84
CA ALA A 20 20.19 -12.65 18.07
C ALA A 20 20.41 -11.22 17.54
N PRO A 21 21.37 -10.45 18.07
CA PRO A 21 21.65 -9.10 17.56
C PRO A 21 21.98 -9.07 16.06
N LEU A 22 22.51 -10.16 15.51
CA LEU A 22 22.74 -10.30 14.06
C LEU A 22 21.44 -10.56 13.27
N SER A 23 20.45 -11.24 13.85
CA SER A 23 19.20 -11.54 13.14
C SER A 23 18.37 -10.28 12.97
N ASP A 24 18.40 -9.39 13.97
CA ASP A 24 17.67 -8.13 13.93
C ASP A 24 18.28 -7.18 12.88
N THR A 25 19.61 -7.10 12.77
CA THR A 25 20.26 -6.25 11.74
C THR A 25 20.06 -6.77 10.32
N LEU A 26 20.05 -8.09 10.12
CA LEU A 26 19.82 -8.71 8.80
C LEU A 26 18.36 -8.62 8.32
N SER A 27 17.40 -8.42 9.23
CA SER A 27 15.98 -8.28 8.86
C SER A 27 15.60 -6.91 8.28
N VAL A 28 16.35 -5.85 8.61
CA VAL A 28 16.09 -4.47 8.17
C VAL A 28 16.07 -4.30 6.65
N PRO A 29 17.04 -4.79 5.85
CA PRO A 29 17.03 -4.59 4.39
C PRO A 29 15.87 -5.29 3.67
N LEU A 30 15.27 -6.31 4.28
CA LEU A 30 14.11 -7.02 3.75
C LEU A 30 12.78 -6.35 4.13
N SER A 31 12.81 -5.38 5.04
CA SER A 31 11.65 -4.62 5.46
C SER A 31 11.40 -3.40 4.56
N GLN A 32 10.18 -2.90 4.57
CA GLN A 32 9.81 -1.61 3.97
C GLN A 32 10.02 -0.44 4.96
N GLN A 33 10.69 -0.66 6.09
CA GLN A 33 10.99 0.37 7.06
C GLN A 33 11.87 1.46 6.42
N GLY A 34 11.47 2.73 6.55
CA GLY A 34 12.12 3.87 5.89
C GLY A 34 11.75 4.07 4.42
N ARG A 35 10.88 3.23 3.84
CA ARG A 35 10.32 3.40 2.50
C ARG A 35 8.88 3.92 2.56
N ILE A 36 8.32 4.26 1.41
CA ILE A 36 6.96 4.81 1.27
C ILE A 36 5.90 3.93 1.96
N CYS A 37 6.04 2.61 1.87
CA CYS A 37 5.09 1.65 2.45
C CYS A 37 5.40 1.23 3.90
N GLY A 38 6.43 1.81 4.54
CA GLY A 38 6.85 1.42 5.88
C GLY A 38 5.77 1.65 6.95
N PHE A 39 4.93 2.67 6.78
CA PHE A 39 3.81 2.91 7.69
C PHE A 39 2.80 1.76 7.66
N PHE A 40 2.36 1.33 6.48
CA PHE A 40 1.42 0.23 6.32
C PHE A 40 2.01 -1.10 6.78
N GLU A 41 3.30 -1.32 6.50
CA GLU A 41 4.03 -2.47 7.03
C GLU A 41 3.99 -2.49 8.57
N SER A 42 4.27 -1.35 9.20
CA SER A 42 4.24 -1.23 10.67
C SER A 42 2.87 -1.49 11.26
N GLN A 43 1.79 -1.02 10.63
CA GLN A 43 0.42 -1.28 11.08
C GLN A 43 0.05 -2.76 10.96
N PHE A 44 0.40 -3.38 9.83
CA PHE A 44 0.15 -4.80 9.62
C PHE A 44 0.86 -5.67 10.66
N TYR A 45 2.15 -5.43 10.91
CA TYR A 45 2.88 -6.21 11.90
C TYR A 45 2.45 -5.93 13.34
N ARG A 46 2.02 -4.70 13.69
CA ARG A 46 1.40 -4.41 14.99
C ARG A 46 0.13 -5.20 15.22
N CYS A 47 -0.72 -5.33 14.19
CA CYS A 47 -1.91 -6.18 14.28
C CYS A 47 -1.53 -7.66 14.43
N MET A 48 -0.57 -8.14 13.64
CA MET A 48 -0.09 -9.51 13.70
C MET A 48 0.56 -9.86 15.04
N GLU A 49 1.24 -8.90 15.67
CA GLU A 49 1.81 -9.04 17.02
C GLU A 49 0.71 -9.18 18.07
N ALA A 50 -0.36 -8.38 17.97
CA ALA A 50 -1.48 -8.42 18.92
C ALA A 50 -2.31 -9.72 18.86
N TYR A 51 -2.56 -10.24 17.64
CA TYR A 51 -3.41 -11.43 17.45
C TYR A 51 -2.65 -12.74 17.23
N GLY A 52 -1.35 -12.67 16.93
CA GLY A 52 -0.53 -13.81 16.53
C GLY A 52 -0.88 -14.37 15.13
N ALA A 53 -0.04 -15.27 14.62
CA ALA A 53 -0.16 -15.77 13.25
C ALA A 53 -1.49 -16.48 12.93
N LYS A 54 -2.08 -17.20 13.90
CA LYS A 54 -3.29 -18.00 13.66
C LYS A 54 -4.54 -17.13 13.47
N MET A 55 -4.76 -16.18 14.38
CA MET A 55 -5.93 -15.29 14.39
C MET A 55 -5.71 -14.03 13.56
N GLY A 56 -4.46 -13.57 13.42
CA GLY A 56 -4.08 -12.42 12.61
C GLY A 56 -4.47 -12.56 11.14
N ARG A 57 -4.46 -13.77 10.56
CA ARG A 57 -4.96 -14.02 9.20
C ARG A 57 -6.40 -13.55 8.97
N LYS A 58 -7.24 -13.60 10.00
CA LYS A 58 -8.66 -13.19 9.92
C LYS A 58 -8.85 -11.73 10.28
N TYR A 59 -8.18 -11.27 11.34
CA TYR A 59 -8.39 -9.93 11.88
C TYR A 59 -7.55 -8.86 11.18
N CYS A 60 -6.33 -9.18 10.75
CA CYS A 60 -5.39 -8.25 10.14
C CYS A 60 -5.49 -8.19 8.60
N ASP A 61 -6.62 -8.63 8.04
CA ASP A 61 -6.83 -8.68 6.59
C ASP A 61 -6.96 -7.29 5.96
N LEU A 62 -7.47 -6.31 6.72
CA LEU A 62 -7.60 -4.92 6.24
C LEU A 62 -6.22 -4.28 6.09
N GLU A 63 -5.41 -4.36 7.14
CA GLU A 63 -4.05 -3.84 7.20
C GLU A 63 -3.16 -4.52 6.15
N HIS A 64 -3.31 -5.84 5.98
CA HIS A 64 -2.62 -6.57 4.92
C HIS A 64 -3.02 -6.07 3.52
N ARG A 65 -4.31 -5.84 3.28
CA ARG A 65 -4.80 -5.35 1.99
C ARG A 65 -4.30 -3.95 1.67
N ASP A 66 -4.15 -3.09 2.67
CA ASP A 66 -3.61 -1.75 2.50
C ASP A 66 -2.09 -1.79 2.26
N TYR A 67 -1.36 -2.63 3.00
CA TYR A 67 0.06 -2.86 2.76
C TYR A 67 0.34 -3.40 1.35
N GLN A 68 -0.43 -4.40 0.92
CA GLN A 68 -0.32 -4.99 -0.41
C GLN A 68 -0.70 -3.99 -1.52
N GLU A 69 -1.68 -3.12 -1.28
CA GLU A 69 -2.04 -2.05 -2.21
C GLU A 69 -0.91 -1.04 -2.35
N CYS A 70 -0.26 -0.65 -1.25
CA CYS A 70 0.89 0.25 -1.31
C CYS A 70 2.05 -0.34 -2.12
N ILE A 71 2.34 -1.64 -1.98
CA ILE A 71 3.42 -2.30 -2.74
C ILE A 71 3.09 -2.40 -4.23
N THR A 72 1.83 -2.72 -4.57
CA THR A 72 1.44 -3.06 -5.94
C THR A 72 0.87 -1.88 -6.73
N GLY A 73 0.23 -0.92 -6.07
CA GLY A 73 -0.46 0.22 -6.68
C GLY A 73 -1.65 -0.16 -7.58
N ASP A 74 -2.13 -1.41 -7.51
CA ASP A 74 -3.10 -1.94 -8.47
C ASP A 74 -4.45 -1.20 -8.42
N LYS A 75 -4.96 -0.91 -7.21
CA LYS A 75 -6.23 -0.18 -7.06
C LYS A 75 -6.09 1.28 -7.52
N GLN A 76 -4.99 1.94 -7.17
CA GLN A 76 -4.70 3.30 -7.65
C GLN A 76 -4.67 3.37 -9.18
N LYS A 77 -3.98 2.41 -9.84
CA LYS A 77 -3.92 2.33 -11.30
C LYS A 77 -5.31 2.12 -11.92
N LYS A 78 -6.07 1.13 -11.45
CA LYS A 78 -7.44 0.86 -11.92
C LYS A 78 -8.36 2.06 -11.73
N ARG A 79 -8.22 2.79 -10.62
CA ARG A 79 -8.97 4.02 -10.36
C ARG A 79 -8.62 5.10 -11.39
N ALA A 80 -7.34 5.31 -11.67
CA ALA A 80 -6.89 6.29 -12.66
C ALA A 80 -7.39 5.95 -14.07
N GLU A 81 -7.33 4.67 -14.45
CA GLU A 81 -7.85 4.17 -15.73
C GLU A 81 -9.37 4.40 -15.86
N ALA A 82 -10.14 4.09 -14.82
CA ALA A 82 -11.59 4.32 -14.81
C ALA A 82 -11.96 5.80 -14.92
N ILE A 83 -11.24 6.69 -14.22
CA ILE A 83 -11.43 8.15 -14.32
C ILE A 83 -11.10 8.64 -15.73
N SER A 84 -9.98 8.18 -16.29
CA SER A 84 -9.55 8.50 -17.66
C SER A 84 -10.58 8.07 -18.70
N ALA A 85 -11.08 6.83 -18.60
CA ALA A 85 -12.11 6.30 -19.49
C ALA A 85 -13.42 7.10 -19.42
N GLN A 86 -13.88 7.43 -18.21
CA GLN A 86 -15.11 8.21 -18.02
C GLN A 86 -14.97 9.63 -18.58
N ARG A 87 -13.83 10.29 -18.40
CA ARG A 87 -13.59 11.63 -18.96
C ARG A 87 -13.60 11.62 -20.49
N ARG A 88 -12.94 10.64 -21.10
CA ARG A 88 -12.97 10.46 -22.57
C ARG A 88 -14.39 10.25 -23.08
N LYS A 89 -15.20 9.44 -22.36
CA LYS A 89 -16.61 9.25 -22.70
C LYS A 89 -17.40 10.57 -22.65
N LEU A 90 -17.25 11.36 -21.60
CA LEU A 90 -17.95 12.64 -21.45
C LEU A 90 -17.55 13.67 -22.52
N PHE A 91 -16.27 13.68 -22.92
CA PHE A 91 -15.78 14.49 -24.03
C PHE A 91 -16.41 14.08 -25.36
N LEU A 92 -16.48 12.77 -25.64
CA LEU A 92 -17.13 12.25 -26.85
C LEU A 92 -18.66 12.54 -26.88
N GLU A 93 -19.30 12.60 -25.71
CA GLU A 93 -20.71 13.01 -25.58
C GLU A 93 -20.91 14.54 -25.74
N GLY A 94 -19.85 15.32 -25.85
CA GLY A 94 -19.92 16.79 -25.94
C GLY A 94 -20.27 17.49 -24.62
N LYS A 95 -20.19 16.79 -23.48
CA LYS A 95 -20.47 17.35 -22.14
C LYS A 95 -19.26 18.02 -21.51
N LEU A 96 -18.07 17.74 -22.01
CA LEU A 96 -16.81 18.39 -21.63
C LEU A 96 -16.17 19.03 -22.86
N ASP A 97 -15.58 20.21 -22.69
CA ASP A 97 -14.83 20.92 -23.75
C ASP A 97 -13.50 20.22 -24.08
N SER A 98 -12.86 19.59 -23.08
CA SER A 98 -11.63 18.82 -23.26
C SER A 98 -11.60 17.59 -22.34
N PRO A 99 -10.95 16.48 -22.72
CA PRO A 99 -10.92 15.27 -21.88
C PRO A 99 -10.03 15.42 -20.63
N PHE A 100 -9.02 16.29 -20.67
CA PHE A 100 -8.13 16.61 -19.54
C PHE A 100 -7.82 18.10 -19.55
N LEU A 101 -7.65 18.69 -18.36
CA LEU A 101 -7.25 20.09 -18.21
C LEU A 101 -5.76 20.25 -18.51
N ASP A 102 -5.40 21.33 -19.22
CA ASP A 102 -4.01 21.60 -19.60
C ASP A 102 -3.14 21.94 -18.38
N ASN A 103 -3.68 22.67 -17.40
CA ASN A 103 -3.01 23.03 -16.15
C ASN A 103 -3.16 21.94 -15.07
N HIS A 104 -2.73 20.72 -15.36
CA HIS A 104 -2.54 19.71 -14.32
C HIS A 104 -1.10 19.78 -13.80
N PRO A 105 -0.87 19.59 -12.48
CA PRO A 105 0.50 19.45 -11.98
C PRO A 105 1.15 18.28 -12.71
N GLU A 106 2.33 18.53 -13.28
CA GLU A 106 3.06 17.51 -14.04
C GLU A 106 3.30 16.26 -13.15
N PRO A 107 3.25 15.04 -13.71
CA PRO A 107 3.58 13.82 -12.97
C PRO A 107 4.97 13.94 -12.34
N GLY A 108 5.02 14.10 -11.02
CA GLY A 108 6.27 14.29 -10.25
C GLY A 108 6.41 15.64 -9.53
N HIS A 109 5.63 16.67 -9.90
CA HIS A 109 5.56 17.92 -9.13
C HIS A 109 4.75 17.77 -7.83
N PHE A 110 3.77 16.86 -7.83
CA PHE A 110 3.13 16.42 -6.60
C PHE A 110 4.03 15.41 -5.90
N LYS A 111 4.85 15.88 -4.97
CA LYS A 111 5.44 14.99 -3.97
C LYS A 111 4.28 14.46 -3.15
N THR A 112 3.99 13.17 -3.29
CA THR A 112 3.10 12.47 -2.37
C THR A 112 3.61 12.74 -0.96
N ASP A 113 2.82 13.46 -0.16
CA ASP A 113 3.15 13.86 1.20
C ASP A 113 2.99 12.64 2.13
N HIS A 114 3.73 11.56 1.81
CA HIS A 114 3.76 10.34 2.59
C HIS A 114 4.49 10.65 3.88
N PHE A 115 3.75 11.17 4.85
CA PHE A 115 4.20 11.34 6.22
C PHE A 115 5.37 12.31 6.39
N GLN A 116 5.50 13.39 5.60
CA GLN A 116 6.54 14.42 5.85
C GLN A 116 6.46 15.02 7.27
N TRP A 117 5.30 14.85 7.92
CA TRP A 117 5.00 15.34 9.26
C TRP A 117 5.21 14.30 10.39
N ASN A 118 5.43 13.01 10.08
CA ASN A 118 5.81 12.01 11.09
C ASN A 118 7.34 11.90 11.13
N ARG A 119 8.02 12.90 11.71
CA ARG A 119 9.44 12.75 12.05
C ARG A 119 9.56 11.74 13.19
N ILE A 120 10.17 10.59 12.91
CA ILE A 120 10.73 9.72 13.93
C ILE A 120 12.08 10.36 14.29
N ASN A 121 12.09 11.15 15.36
CA ASN A 121 13.33 11.60 16.00
C ASN A 121 13.94 10.47 16.83
#